data_AF-A0A1V0I3P8-F1
#
_entry.id   AF-A0A1V0I3P8-F1
#
_cell.length_a   1.000
_cell.length_b   1.000
_cell.length_c   1.000
_cell.angle_alpha   90.00
_cell.angle_beta   90.00
_cell.angle_gamma   90.00
#
_symmetry.space_group_name_H-M   'P 1'
#
loop_
_entity.id
_entity.type
_entity.pdbx_description
1 polymer ?
#
loop_
_entity_poly.entity_id
_entity_poly.type
_entity_poly.pdbx_seq_one_letter_code
_entity_poly.pdbx_strand_id
1 'polypeptide(L)'
;MDGAMRPGFSHAKIGARSGQLTQKGRAVQTRAGIGGLSCESEVQRRHMSGGAMSAGEDLARIRINTGISVIVPTYREAENIPHLLAELDRLRRDYDLRLEVLFMDDDSRDGSVEAVAESGFDWARIVVRTRDRGLSRAVIEGFRAARHPVLVCMDCDLSHPVEAIPQMILGLASGQQFAIGSRYVPGGSTDDDWGVFRWLNSVVATLLARPLTKVRDPMSGFFALRKADFDAARGLNPVGYKIALELIVKCGMENVGEVPIAFSDRRFGESKLTLKEQLKYIQHLRRLYLFRFANAMYLLQFLVVGATGAVVNLAVLSGLQLVGLAPWICLAGGIGVSLVTNFLLNRRFTFSYARGRHAGRQFLGFVGASLVGLTVNYAVALGFSHKVLTGPYGLQVSALIGIAAGMIFNFLGNRYIVFRKRYVRDLPAGTTGCPARPFRQKGRSPSACSRRPR
;
A
#
# COMPACT_ATOMS: atom_id res chain seq x y z
N MET A 1 -37.62 3.19 53.52
CA MET A 1 -36.81 4.39 53.78
C MET A 1 -35.50 4.21 53.04
N ASP A 2 -35.08 4.99 52.07
CA ASP A 2 -35.68 6.02 51.22
C ASP A 2 -34.58 6.45 50.22
N GLY A 3 -34.99 6.94 49.04
CA GLY A 3 -34.31 7.99 48.25
C GLY A 3 -32.89 7.73 47.72
N ALA A 4 -32.67 7.46 46.43
CA ALA A 4 -32.72 8.39 45.29
C ALA A 4 -31.61 9.45 45.25
N MET A 5 -30.74 9.41 44.22
CA MET A 5 -30.64 10.49 43.21
C MET A 5 -29.76 10.09 42.00
N ARG A 6 -30.34 10.19 40.79
CA ARG A 6 -29.62 10.40 39.52
C ARG A 6 -29.47 11.92 39.30
N PRO A 7 -28.65 12.37 38.32
CA PRO A 7 -29.17 12.66 36.97
C PRO A 7 -28.16 12.23 35.87
N GLY A 8 -28.46 12.06 34.58
CA GLY A 8 -29.57 12.44 33.71
C GLY A 8 -29.03 12.82 32.32
N PHE A 9 -29.80 12.54 31.25
CA PHE A 9 -29.67 12.89 29.82
C PHE A 9 -28.85 11.96 28.89
N SER A 10 -29.32 11.53 27.71
CA SER A 10 -30.60 11.68 27.01
C SER A 10 -30.66 10.65 25.86
N HIS A 11 -31.72 9.83 25.81
CA HIS A 11 -32.05 8.98 24.66
C HIS A 11 -33.11 9.70 23.81
N ALA A 12 -32.80 9.97 22.55
CA ALA A 12 -33.78 10.43 21.57
C ALA A 12 -34.70 9.27 21.17
N LYS A 13 -35.99 9.40 21.49
CA LYS A 13 -37.09 8.55 21.02
C LYS A 13 -37.36 8.81 19.54
N ILE A 14 -37.39 7.76 18.71
CA ILE A 14 -38.05 7.78 17.40
C ILE A 14 -39.42 7.14 17.59
N GLY A 15 -40.48 7.93 17.40
CA GLY A 15 -41.86 7.52 17.59
C GLY A 15 -42.33 6.54 16.51
N ALA A 16 -42.95 5.44 16.95
CA ALA A 16 -43.75 4.58 16.09
C ALA A 16 -45.11 5.26 15.84
N ARG A 17 -45.38 5.68 14.60
CA ARG A 17 -46.75 5.93 14.14
C ARG A 17 -47.25 4.64 13.49
N SER A 18 -48.31 4.06 14.05
CA SER A 18 -49.09 3.01 13.41
C SER A 18 -49.86 3.61 12.23
N GLY A 19 -49.38 3.34 11.02
CA GLY A 19 -50.15 3.52 9.79
C GLY A 19 -50.67 2.18 9.35
N GLN A 20 -52.00 1.99 9.38
CA GLN A 20 -52.65 0.90 8.66
C GLN A 20 -52.32 1.05 7.17
N LEU A 21 -51.54 0.11 6.63
CA LEU A 21 -51.29 -0.01 5.19
C LEU A 21 -52.18 -1.10 4.64
N THR A 22 -53.22 -0.64 3.94
CA THR A 22 -54.07 -1.41 3.04
C THR A 22 -53.22 -2.17 2.01
N GLN A 23 -53.59 -3.43 1.79
CA GLN A 23 -53.02 -4.32 0.79
C GLN A 23 -52.99 -3.67 -0.60
N LYS A 24 -51.79 -3.50 -1.16
CA LYS A 24 -51.54 -3.56 -2.61
C LYS A 24 -50.11 -4.04 -2.83
N GLY A 25 -49.97 -5.14 -3.57
CA GLY A 25 -48.69 -5.81 -3.81
C GLY A 25 -47.67 -4.90 -4.50
N ARG A 26 -46.51 -4.73 -3.86
CA ARG A 26 -45.31 -4.18 -4.48
C ARG A 26 -44.10 -4.84 -3.83
N ALA A 27 -43.20 -5.39 -4.64
CA ALA A 27 -41.90 -5.86 -4.18
C ALA A 27 -41.18 -4.71 -3.47
N VAL A 28 -40.62 -4.97 -2.29
CA VAL A 28 -39.79 -3.99 -1.57
C VAL A 28 -38.37 -4.14 -2.09
N GLN A 29 -37.98 -3.26 -3.03
CA GLN A 29 -36.60 -3.13 -3.50
C GLN A 29 -35.84 -2.14 -2.61
N THR A 30 -34.84 -2.62 -1.90
CA THR A 30 -33.84 -1.77 -1.22
C THR A 30 -32.59 -1.71 -2.09
N ARG A 31 -32.24 -0.51 -2.57
CA ARG A 31 -31.07 -0.26 -3.42
C ARG A 31 -30.01 0.50 -2.62
N ALA A 32 -28.85 -0.11 -2.41
CA ALA A 32 -27.67 0.57 -1.89
C ALA A 32 -26.64 0.70 -3.02
N GLY A 33 -26.08 1.89 -3.22
CA GLY A 33 -25.05 2.08 -4.23
C GLY A 33 -24.27 3.38 -4.10
N ILE A 34 -22.94 3.27 -4.21
CA ILE A 34 -21.97 4.36 -4.25
C ILE A 34 -21.00 4.07 -5.41
N GLY A 35 -20.72 5.06 -6.26
CA GLY A 35 -19.64 4.98 -7.26
C GLY A 35 -19.80 3.89 -8.33
N GLY A 36 -21.03 3.57 -8.74
CA GLY A 36 -21.31 2.56 -9.77
C GLY A 36 -21.43 1.12 -9.27
N LEU A 37 -21.26 0.87 -7.97
CA LEU A 37 -21.69 -0.39 -7.35
C LEU A 37 -23.19 -0.33 -7.03
N SER A 38 -23.93 -1.38 -7.37
CA SER A 38 -25.30 -1.58 -6.89
C SER A 38 -25.52 -3.02 -6.44
N CYS A 39 -26.00 -3.18 -5.21
CA CYS A 39 -26.54 -4.44 -4.70
C CYS A 39 -28.03 -4.25 -4.43
N GLU A 40 -28.83 -5.23 -4.85
CA GLU A 40 -30.27 -5.25 -4.65
C GLU A 40 -30.64 -6.51 -3.87
N SER A 41 -31.52 -6.36 -2.89
CA SER A 41 -32.16 -7.47 -2.18
C SER A 41 -33.55 -7.69 -2.78
N GLU A 42 -33.79 -8.83 -3.42
CA GLU A 42 -35.12 -9.18 -3.96
C GLU A 42 -35.76 -10.28 -3.08
N VAL A 43 -36.92 -9.98 -2.51
CA VAL A 43 -37.75 -10.95 -1.75
C VAL A 43 -38.93 -11.35 -2.63
N GLN A 44 -38.91 -12.57 -3.15
CA GLN A 44 -39.93 -13.05 -4.08
C GLN A 44 -41.01 -13.84 -3.34
N ARG A 45 -42.03 -13.17 -2.82
CA ARG A 45 -43.20 -13.88 -2.26
C ARG A 45 -43.95 -14.59 -3.39
N ARG A 46 -43.91 -15.92 -3.43
CA ARG A 46 -44.85 -16.70 -4.23
C ARG A 46 -46.23 -16.68 -3.55
N HIS A 47 -47.29 -16.47 -4.34
CA HIS A 47 -48.66 -16.68 -3.89
C HIS A 47 -48.83 -18.16 -3.51
N MET A 48 -49.01 -18.44 -2.22
CA MET A 48 -49.27 -19.78 -1.69
C MET A 48 -50.78 -20.03 -1.61
N SER A 49 -51.29 -20.96 -2.43
CA SER A 49 -52.53 -21.67 -2.13
C SER A 49 -52.23 -22.77 -1.11
N GLY A 50 -52.84 -22.66 0.07
CA GLY A 50 -52.96 -23.65 1.16
C GLY A 50 -52.02 -24.86 1.16
N GLY A 51 -50.96 -24.79 1.98
CA GLY A 51 -50.11 -25.92 2.36
C GLY A 51 -49.18 -25.50 3.50
N ALA A 52 -49.01 -26.36 4.50
CA ALA A 52 -48.35 -26.07 5.78
C ALA A 52 -46.99 -25.36 5.66
N MET A 53 -46.78 -24.33 6.49
CA MET A 53 -45.52 -23.59 6.57
C MET A 53 -44.36 -24.52 7.00
N SER A 54 -43.39 -24.75 6.14
CA SER A 54 -42.03 -25.06 6.59
C SER A 54 -41.34 -23.74 6.96
N ALA A 55 -40.80 -23.67 8.18
CA ALA A 55 -40.13 -22.50 8.74
C ALA A 55 -38.72 -22.29 8.18
N GLY A 56 -38.56 -22.38 6.86
CA GLY A 56 -37.32 -22.11 6.16
C GLY A 56 -37.63 -21.57 4.77
N GLU A 57 -36.81 -20.63 4.32
CA GLU A 57 -36.68 -20.21 2.92
C GLU A 57 -37.63 -19.11 2.42
N ASP A 58 -37.30 -17.87 2.78
CA ASP A 58 -37.31 -16.75 1.84
C ASP A 58 -36.27 -15.72 2.32
N LEU A 59 -35.00 -16.16 2.40
CA LEU A 59 -33.89 -15.24 2.58
C LEU A 59 -33.74 -14.43 1.28
N ALA A 60 -33.76 -13.10 1.38
CA ALA A 60 -33.59 -12.21 0.25
C ALA A 60 -32.37 -12.63 -0.59
N ARG A 61 -32.56 -12.91 -1.88
CA ARG A 61 -31.43 -13.20 -2.76
C ARG A 61 -30.69 -11.90 -2.99
N ILE A 62 -29.45 -11.83 -2.52
CA ILE A 62 -28.56 -10.69 -2.76
C ILE A 62 -28.09 -10.80 -4.21
N ARG A 63 -28.52 -9.87 -5.06
CA ARG A 63 -27.98 -9.72 -6.41
C ARG A 63 -26.90 -8.66 -6.42
N ILE A 64 -25.73 -9.02 -6.94
CA ILE A 64 -24.62 -8.08 -7.17
C ILE A 64 -24.65 -7.70 -8.64
N ASN A 65 -25.25 -6.56 -8.96
CA ASN A 65 -25.43 -6.12 -10.36
C ASN A 65 -24.17 -5.42 -10.93
N THR A 66 -23.03 -5.60 -10.28
CA THR A 66 -21.76 -4.97 -10.63
C THR A 66 -20.81 -6.01 -11.18
N GLY A 67 -20.17 -5.71 -12.30
CA GLY A 67 -19.13 -6.59 -12.85
C GLY A 67 -17.95 -6.72 -11.90
N ILE A 68 -17.35 -7.91 -11.83
CA ILE A 68 -16.21 -8.23 -10.97
C ILE A 68 -15.13 -8.90 -11.83
N SER A 69 -13.91 -8.38 -11.78
CA SER A 69 -12.73 -9.06 -12.32
C SER A 69 -11.91 -9.65 -11.17
N VAL A 70 -11.79 -10.97 -11.12
CA VAL A 70 -10.93 -11.71 -10.21
C VAL A 70 -9.58 -11.94 -10.89
N ILE A 71 -8.51 -11.45 -10.27
CA ILE A 71 -7.15 -11.55 -10.78
C ILE A 71 -6.43 -12.59 -9.93
N VAL A 72 -5.93 -13.62 -10.61
CA VAL A 72 -5.29 -14.76 -9.99
C VAL A 72 -3.84 -14.81 -10.47
N PRO A 73 -2.85 -14.37 -9.68
CA PRO A 73 -1.44 -14.57 -10.01
C PRO A 73 -1.11 -16.07 -9.94
N THR A 74 -0.49 -16.60 -10.99
CA THR A 74 -0.32 -18.04 -11.18
C THR A 74 1.14 -18.35 -11.47
N TYR A 75 1.71 -19.34 -10.78
CA TYR A 75 3.01 -19.91 -11.13
C TYR A 75 3.13 -21.36 -10.66
N ARG A 76 3.13 -22.30 -11.60
CA ARG A 76 3.14 -23.75 -11.33
C ARG A 76 1.92 -24.23 -10.53
N GLU A 77 0.73 -23.87 -11.00
CA GLU A 77 -0.55 -24.10 -10.33
C GLU A 77 -1.59 -24.79 -11.25
N ALA A 78 -1.16 -25.42 -12.35
CA ALA A 78 -2.07 -26.02 -13.33
C ALA A 78 -3.10 -26.98 -12.72
N GLU A 79 -2.71 -27.77 -11.71
CA GLU A 79 -3.60 -28.70 -11.01
C GLU A 79 -4.72 -27.99 -10.23
N ASN A 80 -4.48 -26.76 -9.77
CA ASN A 80 -5.45 -26.00 -8.96
C ASN A 80 -6.49 -25.26 -9.82
N ILE A 81 -6.14 -24.92 -11.07
CA ILE A 81 -6.99 -24.10 -11.95
C ILE A 81 -8.40 -24.69 -12.15
N PRO A 82 -8.58 -25.98 -12.50
CA PRO A 82 -9.91 -26.55 -12.71
C PRO A 82 -10.80 -26.47 -11.46
N HIS A 83 -10.21 -26.68 -10.28
CA HIS A 83 -10.93 -26.63 -9.00
C HIS A 83 -11.38 -25.22 -8.66
N LEU A 84 -10.49 -24.23 -8.82
CA LEU A 84 -10.82 -22.82 -8.58
C LEU A 84 -11.91 -22.34 -9.54
N LEU A 85 -11.83 -22.72 -10.81
CA LEU A 85 -12.86 -22.38 -11.80
C LEU A 85 -14.22 -23.00 -11.44
N ALA A 86 -14.26 -24.23 -10.95
CA ALA A 86 -15.51 -24.86 -10.50
C ALA A 86 -16.13 -24.17 -9.26
N GLU A 87 -15.31 -23.69 -8.33
CA GLU A 87 -15.76 -22.89 -7.18
C GLU A 87 -16.30 -21.52 -7.61
N LEU A 88 -15.57 -20.83 -8.49
CA LEU A 88 -16.00 -19.53 -9.01
C LEU A 88 -17.25 -19.63 -9.90
N ASP A 89 -17.42 -20.72 -10.67
CA ASP A 89 -18.64 -20.94 -11.45
C ASP A 89 -19.88 -21.16 -10.56
N ARG A 90 -19.72 -21.92 -9.46
CA ARG A 90 -20.78 -22.07 -8.45
C ARG A 90 -21.16 -20.71 -7.86
N LEU A 91 -20.18 -19.95 -7.39
CA LEU A 91 -20.38 -18.60 -6.86
C LEU A 91 -21.08 -17.67 -7.88
N ARG A 92 -20.64 -17.74 -9.15
CA ARG A 92 -21.21 -16.95 -10.24
C ARG A 92 -22.68 -17.26 -10.44
N ARG A 93 -23.07 -18.53 -10.41
CA ARG A 93 -24.47 -18.99 -10.57
C ARG A 93 -25.33 -18.64 -9.36
N ASP A 94 -24.80 -18.82 -8.16
CA ASP A 94 -25.56 -18.61 -6.91
C ASP A 94 -25.93 -17.13 -6.69
N TYR A 95 -25.04 -16.21 -7.09
CA TYR A 95 -25.21 -14.76 -6.90
C TYR A 95 -25.49 -13.99 -8.19
N ASP A 96 -25.67 -14.69 -9.33
CA ASP A 96 -25.89 -14.10 -10.67
C ASP A 96 -24.83 -13.04 -11.03
N LEU A 97 -23.55 -13.40 -10.82
CA LEU A 97 -22.42 -12.48 -10.95
C LEU A 97 -22.02 -12.27 -12.42
N ARG A 98 -21.80 -11.01 -12.78
CA ARG A 98 -21.01 -10.65 -13.96
C ARG A 98 -19.53 -10.80 -13.64
N LEU A 99 -19.06 -12.04 -13.67
CA LEU A 99 -17.70 -12.41 -13.32
C LEU A 99 -16.79 -12.44 -14.55
N GLU A 100 -15.56 -11.98 -14.38
CA GLU A 100 -14.40 -12.30 -15.20
C GLU A 100 -13.30 -12.86 -14.29
N VAL A 101 -12.61 -13.91 -14.71
CA VAL A 101 -11.39 -14.40 -14.06
C VAL A 101 -10.22 -14.24 -15.02
N LEU A 102 -9.15 -13.61 -14.53
CA LEU A 102 -7.91 -13.40 -15.26
C LEU A 102 -6.74 -14.02 -14.50
N PHE A 103 -6.24 -15.13 -15.02
CA PHE A 103 -5.01 -15.76 -14.59
C PHE A 103 -3.81 -14.99 -15.16
N MET A 104 -2.87 -14.62 -14.30
CA MET A 104 -1.64 -13.91 -14.65
C MET A 104 -0.46 -14.85 -14.44
N ASP A 105 -0.12 -15.63 -15.47
CA ASP A 105 0.87 -16.68 -15.41
C ASP A 105 2.29 -16.15 -15.67
N ASP A 106 3.26 -16.49 -14.80
CA ASP A 106 4.66 -16.07 -14.93
C ASP A 106 5.53 -17.06 -15.75
N ASP A 107 5.00 -17.55 -16.88
CA ASP A 107 5.62 -18.52 -17.79
C ASP A 107 5.96 -19.83 -17.06
N SER A 108 4.91 -20.47 -16.53
CA SER A 108 4.99 -21.70 -15.73
C SER A 108 5.39 -22.93 -16.55
N ARG A 109 4.85 -23.05 -17.77
CA ARG A 109 5.03 -24.19 -18.68
C ARG A 109 4.63 -25.53 -18.05
N ASP A 110 3.57 -25.52 -17.27
CA ASP A 110 3.09 -26.64 -16.44
C ASP A 110 1.71 -27.18 -16.86
N GLY A 111 1.14 -26.67 -17.97
CA GLY A 111 -0.23 -26.99 -18.37
C GLY A 111 -1.26 -25.92 -18.00
N SER A 112 -0.87 -24.81 -17.37
CA SER A 112 -1.83 -23.79 -16.91
C SER A 112 -2.64 -23.14 -18.04
N VAL A 113 -2.05 -22.99 -19.24
CA VAL A 113 -2.74 -22.40 -20.40
C VAL A 113 -3.80 -23.36 -20.93
N GLU A 114 -3.42 -24.62 -21.03
CA GLU A 114 -4.27 -25.73 -21.46
C GLU A 114 -5.44 -25.90 -20.48
N ALA A 115 -5.18 -25.89 -19.17
CA ALA A 115 -6.21 -26.02 -18.14
C ALA A 115 -7.28 -24.90 -18.20
N VAL A 116 -6.88 -23.65 -18.48
CA VAL A 116 -7.84 -22.55 -18.67
C VAL A 116 -8.59 -22.68 -19.99
N ALA A 117 -7.92 -23.10 -21.07
CA ALA A 117 -8.56 -23.28 -22.37
C ALA A 117 -9.58 -24.44 -22.38
N GLU A 118 -9.23 -25.56 -21.76
CA GLU A 118 -10.07 -26.76 -21.64
C GLU A 118 -11.31 -26.53 -20.76
N SER A 119 -11.29 -25.52 -19.89
CA SER A 119 -12.43 -25.20 -19.03
C SER A 119 -13.67 -24.75 -19.82
N GLY A 120 -13.48 -24.22 -21.04
CA GLY A 120 -14.57 -23.74 -21.91
C GLY A 120 -15.36 -22.53 -21.38
N PHE A 121 -14.88 -21.86 -20.32
CA PHE A 121 -15.56 -20.71 -19.73
C PHE A 121 -15.16 -19.42 -20.45
N ASP A 122 -16.12 -18.74 -21.09
CA ASP A 122 -15.92 -17.47 -21.79
C ASP A 122 -15.51 -16.30 -20.87
N TRP A 123 -15.83 -16.43 -19.58
CA TRP A 123 -15.45 -15.50 -18.53
C TRP A 123 -14.07 -15.78 -17.90
N ALA A 124 -13.40 -16.89 -18.25
CA ALA A 124 -12.06 -17.21 -17.79
C ALA A 124 -11.02 -16.93 -18.89
N ARG A 125 -9.91 -16.31 -18.54
CA ARG A 125 -8.78 -16.09 -19.46
C ARG A 125 -7.44 -16.12 -18.74
N ILE A 126 -6.38 -16.36 -19.51
CA ILE A 126 -5.00 -16.38 -19.03
C ILE A 126 -4.12 -15.43 -19.82
N VAL A 127 -3.20 -14.75 -19.14
CA VAL A 127 -2.17 -13.91 -19.72
C VAL A 127 -0.81 -14.42 -19.26
N VAL A 128 0.01 -14.86 -20.21
CA VAL A 128 1.37 -15.36 -19.95
C VAL A 128 2.39 -14.22 -19.99
N ARG A 129 3.14 -14.07 -18.91
CA ARG A 129 4.10 -13.01 -18.64
C ARG A 129 5.51 -13.57 -18.70
N THR A 130 6.23 -13.28 -19.78
CA THR A 130 7.60 -13.79 -19.99
C THR A 130 8.68 -12.88 -19.41
N ARG A 131 8.36 -11.60 -19.19
CA ARG A 131 9.25 -10.55 -18.66
C ARG A 131 8.69 -10.00 -17.35
N ASP A 132 9.56 -9.40 -16.54
CA ASP A 132 9.15 -8.66 -15.34
C ASP A 132 8.30 -9.46 -14.32
N ARG A 133 8.62 -10.75 -14.17
CA ARG A 133 7.94 -11.71 -13.28
C ARG A 133 7.87 -11.26 -11.82
N GLY A 134 6.84 -11.73 -11.12
CA GLY A 134 6.63 -11.55 -9.70
C GLY A 134 5.18 -11.22 -9.34
N LEU A 135 4.69 -11.82 -8.26
CA LEU A 135 3.29 -11.76 -7.81
C LEU A 135 2.70 -10.35 -7.82
N SER A 136 3.31 -9.38 -7.15
CA SER A 136 2.73 -8.04 -7.08
C SER A 136 2.66 -7.33 -8.44
N ARG A 137 3.55 -7.66 -9.37
CA ARG A 137 3.52 -7.10 -10.74
C ARG A 137 2.44 -7.78 -11.57
N ALA A 138 2.29 -9.10 -11.43
CA ALA A 138 1.20 -9.88 -12.03
C ALA A 138 -0.16 -9.27 -11.66
N VAL A 139 -0.37 -9.00 -10.37
CA VAL A 139 -1.61 -8.39 -9.87
C VAL A 139 -1.84 -7.00 -10.46
N ILE A 140 -0.82 -6.13 -10.51
CA ILE A 140 -0.96 -4.79 -11.10
C ILE A 140 -1.27 -4.85 -12.59
N GLU A 141 -0.59 -5.70 -13.35
CA GLU A 141 -0.85 -5.87 -14.78
C GLU A 141 -2.25 -6.44 -15.02
N GLY A 142 -2.68 -7.41 -14.19
CA GLY A 142 -4.03 -7.95 -14.20
C GLY A 142 -5.10 -6.89 -13.90
N PHE A 143 -4.90 -6.07 -12.88
CA PHE A 143 -5.80 -4.96 -12.54
C PHE A 143 -5.93 -3.93 -13.66
N ARG A 144 -4.85 -3.65 -14.38
CA ARG A 144 -4.90 -2.78 -15.56
C ARG A 144 -5.70 -3.42 -16.70
N ALA A 145 -5.51 -4.72 -16.92
CA ALA A 145 -6.18 -5.48 -17.98
C ALA A 145 -7.63 -5.86 -17.65
N ALA A 146 -8.06 -5.75 -16.39
CA ALA A 146 -9.40 -6.10 -15.91
C ALA A 146 -10.50 -5.30 -16.61
N ARG A 147 -11.62 -5.94 -16.96
CA ARG A 147 -12.72 -5.31 -17.70
C ARG A 147 -13.77 -4.67 -16.80
N HIS A 148 -13.81 -5.05 -15.52
CA HIS A 148 -14.90 -4.67 -14.63
C HIS A 148 -14.50 -3.61 -13.57
N PRO A 149 -15.49 -2.90 -12.99
CA PRO A 149 -15.24 -1.82 -12.03
C PRO A 149 -14.82 -2.32 -10.64
N VAL A 150 -15.09 -3.57 -10.29
CA VAL A 150 -14.61 -4.18 -9.04
C VAL A 150 -13.48 -5.15 -9.36
N LEU A 151 -12.36 -4.97 -8.67
CA LEU A 151 -11.16 -5.79 -8.78
C LEU A 151 -11.05 -6.63 -7.53
N VAL A 152 -10.86 -7.93 -7.71
CA VAL A 152 -10.56 -8.89 -6.64
C VAL A 152 -9.21 -9.52 -6.94
N CYS A 153 -8.36 -9.66 -5.94
CA CYS A 153 -7.13 -10.45 -6.03
C CYS A 153 -7.30 -11.66 -5.12
N MET A 154 -6.94 -12.85 -5.60
CA MET A 154 -6.87 -14.08 -4.81
C MET A 154 -5.82 -15.03 -5.35
N ASP A 155 -5.21 -15.84 -4.48
CA ASP A 155 -4.26 -16.90 -4.87
C ASP A 155 -4.96 -18.08 -5.57
N CYS A 156 -4.18 -18.84 -6.36
CA CYS A 156 -4.67 -19.98 -7.13
C CYS A 156 -4.81 -21.28 -6.31
N ASP A 157 -4.20 -21.36 -5.13
CA ASP A 157 -3.95 -22.58 -4.34
C ASP A 157 -5.13 -23.06 -3.46
N LEU A 158 -6.33 -22.50 -3.69
CA LEU A 158 -7.57 -22.76 -2.93
C LEU A 158 -7.50 -22.41 -1.44
N SER A 159 -6.45 -21.72 -0.97
CA SER A 159 -6.35 -21.25 0.42
C SER A 159 -7.30 -20.10 0.76
N HIS A 160 -7.90 -19.48 -0.26
CA HIS A 160 -8.83 -18.36 -0.11
C HIS A 160 -10.27 -18.79 -0.42
N PRO A 161 -11.21 -18.64 0.53
CA PRO A 161 -12.60 -19.04 0.31
C PRO A 161 -13.31 -18.07 -0.65
N VAL A 162 -13.75 -18.57 -1.81
CA VAL A 162 -14.46 -17.77 -2.82
C VAL A 162 -15.77 -17.18 -2.26
N GLU A 163 -16.35 -17.81 -1.24
CA GLU A 163 -17.59 -17.41 -0.58
C GLU A 163 -17.48 -16.08 0.17
N ALA A 164 -16.25 -15.60 0.44
CA ALA A 164 -16.03 -14.29 1.04
C ALA A 164 -16.16 -13.14 0.01
N ILE A 165 -16.08 -13.43 -1.30
CA ILE A 165 -16.12 -12.41 -2.36
C ILE A 165 -17.41 -11.56 -2.30
N PRO A 166 -18.63 -12.14 -2.19
CA PRO A 166 -19.86 -11.36 -2.05
C PRO A 166 -19.83 -10.38 -0.87
N GLN A 167 -19.33 -10.81 0.30
CA GLN A 167 -19.25 -9.95 1.48
C GLN A 167 -18.25 -8.80 1.29
N MET A 168 -17.11 -9.06 0.64
CA MET A 168 -16.15 -8.00 0.30
C MET A 168 -16.78 -6.96 -0.64
N ILE A 169 -17.53 -7.39 -1.64
CA ILE A 169 -18.21 -6.49 -2.58
C ILE A 169 -19.30 -5.67 -1.89
N LEU A 170 -20.07 -6.29 -0.99
CA LEU A 170 -21.06 -5.59 -0.16
C LEU A 170 -20.40 -4.52 0.71
N GLY A 171 -19.22 -4.82 1.28
CA GLY A 171 -18.42 -3.86 2.02
C GLY A 171 -18.04 -2.64 1.17
N LEU A 172 -17.56 -2.86 -0.06
CA LEU A 172 -17.25 -1.80 -1.01
C LEU A 172 -18.50 -0.99 -1.40
N ALA A 173 -19.63 -1.66 -1.64
CA ALA A 173 -20.90 -1.01 -1.97
C ALA A 173 -21.45 -0.16 -0.80
N SER A 174 -21.11 -0.55 0.44
CA SER A 174 -21.49 0.16 1.67
C SER A 174 -20.55 1.33 2.03
N GLY A 175 -19.59 1.66 1.15
CA GLY A 175 -18.71 2.82 1.30
C GLY A 175 -17.30 2.51 1.81
N GLN A 176 -16.93 1.24 1.99
CA GLN A 176 -15.53 0.88 2.22
C GLN A 176 -14.69 1.16 0.97
N GLN A 177 -13.44 1.55 1.17
CA GLN A 177 -12.48 1.83 0.09
C GLN A 177 -11.75 0.59 -0.39
N PHE A 178 -11.57 -0.35 0.52
CA PHE A 178 -10.85 -1.58 0.30
C PHE A 178 -11.48 -2.64 1.21
N ALA A 179 -11.61 -3.87 0.74
CA ALA A 179 -12.07 -5.00 1.53
C ALA A 179 -10.99 -6.08 1.52
N ILE A 180 -10.68 -6.68 2.65
CA ILE A 180 -9.62 -7.69 2.78
C ILE A 180 -10.16 -8.93 3.48
N GLY A 181 -9.86 -10.12 2.94
CA GLY A 181 -10.05 -11.37 3.65
C GLY A 181 -9.02 -11.46 4.77
N SER A 182 -9.48 -11.46 6.01
CA SER A 182 -8.65 -11.33 7.21
C SER A 182 -8.75 -12.56 8.10
N ARG A 183 -7.58 -13.09 8.47
CA ARG A 183 -7.45 -14.25 9.37
C ARG A 183 -7.51 -13.86 10.85
N TYR A 184 -7.35 -12.57 11.16
CA TYR A 184 -7.09 -12.07 12.51
C TYR A 184 -8.23 -11.20 13.09
N VAL A 185 -9.38 -11.20 12.42
CA VAL A 185 -10.64 -10.61 12.91
C VAL A 185 -11.54 -11.68 13.53
N PRO A 186 -12.49 -11.31 14.41
CA PRO A 186 -13.45 -12.27 14.96
C PRO A 186 -14.17 -13.05 13.85
N GLY A 187 -14.16 -14.39 13.95
CA GLY A 187 -14.69 -15.30 12.92
C GLY A 187 -13.67 -15.74 11.87
N GLY A 188 -12.47 -15.13 11.83
CA GLY A 188 -11.36 -15.58 11.00
C GLY A 188 -10.53 -16.65 11.71
N SER A 189 -9.92 -17.55 10.93
CA SER A 189 -9.05 -18.61 11.45
C SER A 189 -7.92 -18.94 10.47
N THR A 190 -6.90 -19.61 11.01
CA THR A 190 -5.85 -20.30 10.26
C THR A 190 -5.80 -21.73 10.76
N ASP A 191 -5.45 -22.68 9.90
CA ASP A 191 -5.23 -24.07 10.33
C ASP A 191 -4.22 -24.16 11.50
N ASP A 192 -4.52 -25.07 12.44
CA ASP A 192 -3.91 -25.12 13.78
C ASP A 192 -2.41 -25.51 13.80
N ASP A 193 -1.86 -26.01 12.69
CA ASP A 193 -0.47 -26.52 12.58
C ASP A 193 0.60 -25.43 12.36
N TRP A 194 0.29 -24.16 12.65
CA TRP A 194 1.26 -23.09 12.52
C TRP A 194 2.35 -23.15 13.61
N GLY A 195 3.52 -23.67 13.25
CA GLY A 195 4.69 -23.64 14.13
C GLY A 195 5.01 -22.24 14.67
N VAL A 196 5.47 -22.16 15.93
CA VAL A 196 5.71 -20.93 16.71
C VAL A 196 6.52 -19.87 15.94
N PHE A 197 7.53 -20.29 15.17
CA PHE A 197 8.35 -19.39 14.36
C PHE A 197 7.58 -18.70 13.22
N ARG A 198 6.65 -19.41 12.58
CA ARG A 198 5.81 -18.85 11.51
C ARG A 198 4.82 -17.85 12.08
N TRP A 199 4.23 -18.17 13.24
CA TRP A 199 3.38 -17.24 13.98
C TRP A 199 4.15 -15.97 14.39
N LEU A 200 5.32 -16.11 15.02
CA LEU A 200 6.14 -14.98 15.43
C LEU A 200 6.53 -14.08 14.25
N ASN A 201 6.92 -14.68 13.12
CA ASN A 201 7.22 -13.94 11.89
C ASN A 201 6.00 -13.14 11.39
N SER A 202 4.79 -13.70 11.47
CA SER A 202 3.56 -12.98 11.11
C SER A 202 3.28 -11.81 12.05
N VAL A 203 3.46 -12.00 13.36
CA VAL A 203 3.28 -10.96 14.37
C VAL A 203 4.26 -9.81 14.16
N VAL A 204 5.55 -10.11 13.99
CA VAL A 204 6.58 -9.09 13.73
C VAL A 204 6.30 -8.35 12.43
N ALA A 205 5.97 -9.08 11.36
CA ALA A 205 5.64 -8.45 10.08
C ALA A 205 4.45 -7.51 10.20
N THR A 206 3.39 -7.91 10.89
CA THR A 206 2.18 -7.12 11.12
C THR A 206 2.47 -5.90 12.01
N LEU A 207 3.26 -6.07 13.07
CA LEU A 207 3.67 -4.98 13.95
C LEU A 207 4.41 -3.88 13.20
N LEU A 208 5.32 -4.25 12.28
CA LEU A 208 6.06 -3.29 11.46
C LEU A 208 5.16 -2.54 10.44
N ALA A 209 4.01 -3.11 10.07
CA ALA A 209 3.05 -2.48 9.17
C ALA A 209 2.05 -1.56 9.88
N ARG A 210 1.84 -1.70 11.20
CA ARG A 210 0.83 -0.94 11.96
C ARG A 210 0.89 0.59 11.83
N PRO A 211 2.06 1.24 11.81
CA PRO A 211 2.12 2.70 11.59
C PRO A 211 1.63 3.13 10.20
N LEU A 212 1.57 2.21 9.23
CA LEU A 212 1.11 2.47 7.87
C LEU A 212 -0.39 2.19 7.70
N THR A 213 -0.96 1.25 8.45
CA THR A 213 -2.37 0.85 8.35
C THR A 213 -2.91 0.27 9.66
N LYS A 214 -4.21 0.48 9.91
CA LYS A 214 -4.93 -0.06 11.08
C LYS A 214 -5.46 -1.48 10.86
N VAL A 215 -5.37 -1.99 9.63
CA VAL A 215 -5.84 -3.33 9.24
C VAL A 215 -5.10 -4.40 10.04
N ARG A 216 -5.82 -5.42 10.52
CA ARG A 216 -5.24 -6.51 11.32
C ARG A 216 -4.49 -7.52 10.46
N ASP A 217 -4.94 -7.78 9.24
CA ASP A 217 -4.24 -8.66 8.29
C ASP A 217 -3.79 -7.92 7.01
N PRO A 218 -2.87 -6.93 7.11
CA PRO A 218 -2.44 -6.13 5.97
C PRO A 218 -1.62 -6.93 4.94
N MET A 219 -1.36 -8.20 5.24
CA MET A 219 -0.47 -9.09 4.50
C MET A 219 -1.22 -10.12 3.65
N SER A 220 -2.56 -10.13 3.73
CA SER A 220 -3.42 -11.03 2.97
C SER A 220 -3.28 -10.83 1.46
N GLY A 221 -3.27 -11.94 0.73
CA GLY A 221 -3.32 -11.96 -0.74
C GLY A 221 -4.74 -11.83 -1.29
N PHE A 222 -5.74 -11.87 -0.40
CA PHE A 222 -7.16 -11.89 -0.76
C PHE A 222 -7.85 -10.59 -0.41
N PHE A 223 -8.20 -9.81 -1.42
CA PHE A 223 -8.79 -8.49 -1.22
C PHE A 223 -9.57 -8.00 -2.44
N ALA A 224 -10.43 -7.01 -2.22
CA ALA A 224 -11.20 -6.34 -3.25
C ALA A 224 -11.10 -4.81 -3.14
N LEU A 225 -11.14 -4.13 -4.28
CA LEU A 225 -11.18 -2.67 -4.39
C LEU A 225 -11.89 -2.24 -5.67
N ARG A 226 -12.27 -0.96 -5.74
CA ARG A 226 -12.76 -0.37 -6.99
C ARG A 226 -11.61 -0.08 -7.94
N LYS A 227 -11.83 -0.31 -9.22
CA LYS A 227 -10.90 0.05 -10.29
C LYS A 227 -10.59 1.55 -10.30
N ALA A 228 -11.58 2.39 -10.03
CA ALA A 228 -11.38 3.84 -9.92
C ALA A 228 -10.37 4.22 -8.81
N ASP A 229 -10.41 3.55 -7.66
CA ASP A 229 -9.49 3.82 -6.56
C ASP A 229 -8.08 3.28 -6.86
N PHE A 230 -7.98 2.18 -7.62
CA PHE A 230 -6.72 1.68 -8.17
C PHE A 230 -6.12 2.64 -9.21
N ASP A 231 -6.92 3.14 -10.15
CA ASP A 231 -6.47 4.04 -11.22
C ASP A 231 -6.02 5.41 -10.68
N ALA A 232 -6.55 5.84 -9.52
CA ALA A 232 -6.13 7.04 -8.82
C ALA A 232 -4.73 6.92 -8.17
N ALA A 233 -4.17 5.71 -8.08
CA ALA A 233 -2.91 5.46 -7.40
C ALA A 233 -1.73 6.16 -8.08
N ARG A 234 -0.82 6.73 -7.27
CA ARG A 234 0.40 7.39 -7.77
C ARG A 234 1.64 6.60 -7.38
N GLY A 235 2.47 6.28 -8.37
CA GLY A 235 3.80 5.71 -8.12
C GLY A 235 3.78 4.30 -7.52
N LEU A 236 2.83 3.46 -7.94
CA LEU A 236 2.84 2.03 -7.61
C LEU A 236 4.15 1.40 -8.11
N ASN A 237 4.90 0.81 -7.19
CA ASN A 237 6.17 0.16 -7.45
C ASN A 237 6.34 -0.97 -6.43
N PRO A 238 5.45 -1.97 -6.48
CA PRO A 238 5.45 -3.00 -5.48
C PRO A 238 6.70 -3.87 -5.62
N VAL A 239 7.25 -4.25 -4.49
CA VAL A 239 8.37 -5.19 -4.40
C VAL A 239 7.90 -6.45 -3.70
N GLY A 240 8.20 -7.60 -4.28
CA GLY A 240 7.85 -8.89 -3.70
C GLY A 240 6.37 -9.21 -3.87
N TYR A 241 5.73 -9.64 -2.78
CA TYR A 241 4.45 -10.36 -2.81
C TYR A 241 3.35 -9.71 -1.96
N LYS A 242 3.59 -8.55 -1.35
CA LYS A 242 2.67 -7.91 -0.40
C LYS A 242 1.98 -6.70 -1.01
N ILE A 243 1.19 -6.94 -2.05
CA ILE A 243 0.54 -5.91 -2.86
C ILE A 243 -0.60 -5.20 -2.12
N ALA A 244 -1.34 -5.88 -1.24
CA ALA A 244 -2.44 -5.26 -0.48
C ALA A 244 -1.96 -4.04 0.33
N LEU A 245 -0.87 -4.19 1.08
CA LEU A 245 -0.27 -3.10 1.85
C LEU A 245 0.20 -1.92 0.97
N GLU A 246 0.77 -2.20 -0.20
CA GLU A 246 1.14 -1.15 -1.17
C GLU A 246 -0.09 -0.36 -1.61
N LEU A 247 -1.19 -1.06 -1.96
CA LEU A 247 -2.42 -0.43 -2.42
C LEU A 247 -3.09 0.38 -1.31
N ILE A 248 -3.16 -0.16 -0.09
CA ILE A 248 -3.72 0.57 1.06
C ILE A 248 -2.99 1.91 1.26
N VAL A 249 -1.65 1.89 1.25
CA VAL A 249 -0.85 3.09 1.53
C VAL A 249 -0.82 4.05 0.34
N LYS A 250 -0.61 3.57 -0.88
CA LYS A 250 -0.39 4.45 -2.05
C LYS A 250 -1.65 4.89 -2.77
N CYS A 251 -2.74 4.16 -2.60
CA CYS A 251 -4.06 4.62 -3.04
C CYS A 251 -4.76 5.47 -1.96
N GLY A 252 -4.17 5.59 -0.76
CA GLY A 252 -4.73 6.41 0.32
C GLY A 252 -6.02 5.82 0.91
N MET A 253 -6.06 4.51 1.09
CA MET A 253 -7.22 3.82 1.65
C MET A 253 -7.21 3.97 3.17
N GLU A 254 -8.21 4.66 3.71
CA GLU A 254 -8.37 4.86 5.15
C GLU A 254 -9.51 4.01 5.72
N ASN A 255 -10.59 3.83 4.95
CA ASN A 255 -11.73 2.98 5.31
C ASN A 255 -11.58 1.58 4.71
N VAL A 256 -10.81 0.73 5.38
CA VAL A 256 -10.59 -0.67 4.98
C VAL A 256 -11.49 -1.59 5.79
N GLY A 257 -12.32 -2.39 5.12
CA GLY A 257 -13.12 -3.44 5.72
C GLY A 257 -12.38 -4.77 5.79
N GLU A 258 -12.53 -5.50 6.89
CA GLU A 258 -11.97 -6.83 7.08
C GLU A 258 -13.10 -7.86 7.12
N VAL A 259 -13.10 -8.80 6.17
CA VAL A 259 -14.03 -9.93 6.10
C VAL A 259 -13.35 -11.14 6.71
N PRO A 260 -13.94 -11.80 7.74
CA PRO A 260 -13.35 -12.99 8.32
C PRO A 260 -13.24 -14.11 7.28
N ILE A 261 -12.08 -14.75 7.21
CA ILE A 261 -11.86 -15.95 6.38
C ILE A 261 -11.25 -17.07 7.20
N ALA A 262 -11.61 -18.31 6.87
CA ALA A 262 -10.87 -19.49 7.27
C ALA A 262 -9.80 -19.74 6.21
N PHE A 263 -8.53 -19.59 6.59
CA PHE A 263 -7.41 -19.81 5.68
C PHE A 263 -6.88 -21.22 5.85
N SER A 264 -7.11 -22.04 4.84
CA SER A 264 -6.62 -23.41 4.77
C SER A 264 -5.20 -23.47 4.22
N ASP A 265 -4.43 -24.46 4.70
CA ASP A 265 -3.14 -24.77 4.09
C ASP A 265 -3.31 -25.22 2.63
N ARG A 266 -2.26 -24.96 1.84
CA ARG A 266 -2.25 -25.22 0.40
C ARG A 266 -2.56 -26.68 0.13
N ARG A 267 -3.52 -26.94 -0.77
CA ARG A 267 -3.88 -28.30 -1.16
C ARG A 267 -2.75 -29.00 -1.93
N PHE A 268 -1.98 -28.23 -2.71
CA PHE A 268 -0.86 -28.72 -3.50
C PHE A 268 0.30 -27.69 -3.48
N GLY A 269 1.57 -28.16 -3.40
CA GLY A 269 2.79 -27.35 -3.55
C GLY A 269 3.58 -27.01 -2.27
N GLU A 270 4.84 -26.54 -2.44
CA GLU A 270 5.74 -26.18 -1.33
C GLU A 270 5.80 -24.67 -1.04
N SER A 271 5.71 -24.27 0.24
CA SER A 271 5.88 -22.87 0.68
C SER A 271 7.36 -22.50 0.86
N LYS A 272 7.90 -21.64 -0.01
CA LYS A 272 9.30 -21.12 0.09
C LYS A 272 9.37 -19.71 0.68
N LEU A 273 9.11 -19.56 1.98
CA LEU A 273 9.43 -18.33 2.73
C LEU A 273 10.94 -18.24 2.96
N THR A 274 11.67 -17.79 1.93
CA THR A 274 13.13 -17.63 2.01
C THR A 274 13.52 -16.30 2.69
N LEU A 275 14.74 -16.23 3.24
CA LEU A 275 15.32 -14.98 3.78
C LEU A 275 15.31 -13.83 2.76
N LYS A 276 15.40 -14.15 1.46
CA LYS A 276 15.29 -13.20 0.35
C LYS A 276 13.92 -12.51 0.32
N GLU A 277 12.84 -13.25 0.57
CA GLU A 277 11.48 -12.69 0.62
C GLU A 277 11.27 -11.80 1.84
N GLN A 278 11.86 -12.16 3.00
CA GLN A 278 11.86 -11.30 4.18
C GLN A 278 12.59 -9.98 3.93
N LEU A 279 13.76 -10.02 3.27
CA LEU A 279 14.50 -8.80 2.92
C LEU A 279 13.72 -7.92 1.94
N LYS A 280 13.06 -8.52 0.94
CA LYS A 280 12.15 -7.79 0.03
C LYS A 280 11.02 -7.11 0.80
N TYR A 281 10.46 -7.76 1.81
CA TYR A 281 9.44 -7.16 2.67
C TYR A 281 9.95 -5.93 3.44
N ILE A 282 11.13 -6.03 4.06
CA ILE A 282 11.75 -4.87 4.75
C ILE A 282 12.03 -3.73 3.78
N GLN A 283 12.51 -4.04 2.57
CA GLN A 283 12.71 -3.03 1.52
C GLN A 283 11.39 -2.38 1.08
N HIS A 284 10.32 -3.16 1.01
CA HIS A 284 8.97 -2.69 0.69
C HIS A 284 8.47 -1.74 1.78
N LEU A 285 8.52 -2.16 3.06
CA LEU A 285 8.15 -1.30 4.19
C LEU A 285 8.91 0.02 4.15
N ARG A 286 10.24 -0.02 3.99
CA ARG A 286 11.05 1.21 3.90
C ARG A 286 10.52 2.17 2.82
N ARG A 287 10.11 1.66 1.65
CA ARG A 287 9.53 2.50 0.58
C ARG A 287 8.20 3.12 1.00
N LEU A 288 7.34 2.38 1.67
CA LEU A 288 6.05 2.88 2.16
C LEU A 288 6.21 3.92 3.28
N TYR A 289 7.12 3.68 4.22
CA TYR A 289 7.48 4.65 5.24
C TYR A 289 8.05 5.92 4.64
N LEU A 290 8.91 5.82 3.61
CA LEU A 290 9.41 6.99 2.89
C LEU A 290 8.32 7.72 2.09
N PHE A 291 7.29 7.01 1.64
CA PHE A 291 6.14 7.59 0.95
C PHE A 291 5.23 8.35 1.95
N ARG A 292 4.88 7.73 3.08
CA ARG A 292 3.95 8.28 4.08
C ARG A 292 4.58 9.28 5.05
N PHE A 293 5.81 9.02 5.50
CA PHE A 293 6.52 9.73 6.57
C PHE A 293 7.90 10.22 6.12
N ALA A 294 7.96 10.78 4.91
CA ALA A 294 9.23 11.13 4.24
C ALA A 294 10.23 11.85 5.16
N ASN A 295 9.82 12.94 5.81
CA ASN A 295 10.73 13.76 6.62
C ASN A 295 11.24 13.03 7.86
N ALA A 296 10.36 12.37 8.61
CA ALA A 296 10.73 11.61 9.81
C ALA A 296 11.68 10.45 9.47
N MET A 297 11.44 9.75 8.35
CA MET A 297 12.28 8.64 7.94
C MET A 297 13.65 9.07 7.43
N TYR A 298 13.73 10.16 6.65
CA TYR A 298 15.02 10.72 6.27
C TYR A 298 15.79 11.23 7.49
N LEU A 299 15.11 11.82 8.48
CA LEU A 299 15.73 12.22 9.73
C LEU A 299 16.27 10.99 10.47
N LEU A 300 15.46 9.96 10.69
CA LEU A 300 15.90 8.73 11.37
C LEU A 300 17.11 8.10 10.69
N GLN A 301 17.11 7.98 9.36
CA GLN A 301 18.26 7.46 8.61
C GLN A 301 19.50 8.35 8.77
N PHE A 302 19.33 9.68 8.77
CA PHE A 302 20.41 10.63 9.02
C PHE A 302 20.99 10.47 10.44
N LEU A 303 20.14 10.25 11.45
CA LEU A 303 20.56 9.99 12.83
C LEU A 303 21.35 8.69 12.96
N VAL A 304 20.87 7.61 12.35
CA VAL A 304 21.56 6.30 12.37
C VAL A 304 22.92 6.39 11.68
N VAL A 305 23.01 7.10 10.55
CA VAL A 305 24.29 7.35 9.89
C VAL A 305 25.20 8.18 10.78
N GLY A 306 24.70 9.26 11.40
CA GLY A 306 25.47 10.09 12.33
C GLY A 306 26.02 9.32 13.52
N ALA A 307 25.20 8.46 14.15
CA ALA A 307 25.61 7.59 15.25
C ALA A 307 26.70 6.60 14.81
N THR A 308 26.55 6.01 13.62
CA THR A 308 27.57 5.13 13.03
C THR A 308 28.88 5.89 12.79
N GLY A 309 28.80 7.12 12.30
CA GLY A 309 29.95 8.01 12.16
C GLY A 309 30.65 8.30 13.48
N ALA A 310 29.92 8.47 14.58
CA ALA A 310 30.50 8.67 15.90
C ALA A 310 31.28 7.42 16.36
N VAL A 311 30.75 6.22 16.11
CA VAL A 311 31.47 4.96 16.39
C VAL A 311 32.75 4.86 15.55
N VAL A 312 32.68 5.18 14.26
CA VAL A 312 33.86 5.21 13.38
C VAL A 312 34.89 6.23 13.85
N ASN A 313 34.47 7.42 14.27
CA ASN A 313 35.35 8.45 14.83
C ASN A 313 36.15 7.91 16.02
N LEU A 314 35.46 7.30 16.99
CA LEU A 314 36.08 6.74 18.19
C LEU A 314 37.03 5.59 17.85
N ALA A 315 36.63 4.68 16.96
CA ALA A 315 37.48 3.57 16.54
C ALA A 315 38.78 4.04 15.86
N VAL A 316 38.69 5.02 14.97
CA VAL A 316 39.86 5.60 14.30
C VAL A 316 40.74 6.33 15.30
N LEU A 317 40.16 7.15 16.18
CA LEU A 317 40.88 7.89 17.21
C LEU A 317 41.66 6.92 18.12
N SER A 318 41.00 5.89 18.64
CA SER A 318 41.64 4.87 19.49
C SER A 318 42.72 4.10 18.74
N GLY A 319 42.49 3.75 17.47
CA GLY A 319 43.49 3.08 16.63
C GLY A 319 44.75 3.94 16.41
N LEU A 320 44.59 5.22 16.09
CA LEU A 320 45.71 6.14 15.90
C LEU A 320 46.48 6.38 17.22
N GLN A 321 45.78 6.40 18.35
CA GLN A 321 46.40 6.51 19.66
C GLN A 321 47.26 5.29 20.01
N LEU A 322 46.82 4.07 19.64
CA LEU A 322 47.61 2.85 19.84
C LEU A 322 48.90 2.83 19.02
N VAL A 323 48.94 3.54 17.89
CA VAL A 323 50.14 3.70 17.05
C VAL A 323 51.10 4.76 17.62
N GLY A 324 50.73 5.45 18.71
CA GLY A 324 51.57 6.46 19.35
C GLY A 324 51.57 7.82 18.64
N LEU A 325 50.57 8.08 17.79
CA LEU A 325 50.44 9.38 17.12
C LEU A 325 50.04 10.49 18.10
N ALA A 326 50.44 11.73 17.77
CA ALA A 326 50.12 12.89 18.58
C ALA A 326 48.59 13.11 18.69
N PRO A 327 48.07 13.54 19.86
CA PRO A 327 46.62 13.64 20.10
C PRO A 327 45.85 14.48 19.08
N TRP A 328 46.43 15.56 18.58
CA TRP A 328 45.81 16.42 17.58
C TRP A 328 45.66 15.73 16.22
N ILE A 329 46.59 14.83 15.85
CA ILE A 329 46.50 14.00 14.64
C ILE A 329 45.40 12.96 14.81
N CYS A 330 45.30 12.32 15.98
CA CYS A 330 44.25 11.35 16.28
C CYS A 330 42.85 11.99 16.18
N LEU A 331 42.68 13.19 16.75
CA LEU A 331 41.43 13.95 16.66
C LEU A 331 41.10 14.34 15.22
N ALA A 332 42.06 14.89 14.48
CA ALA A 332 41.87 15.27 13.08
C ALA A 332 41.53 14.07 12.18
N GLY A 333 42.23 12.95 12.39
CA GLY A 333 42.01 11.70 11.65
C GLY A 333 40.62 11.11 11.91
N GLY A 334 40.21 11.03 13.19
CA GLY A 334 38.87 10.57 13.56
C GLY A 334 37.77 11.41 12.91
N ILE A 335 37.86 12.74 13.05
CA ILE A 335 36.88 13.68 12.48
C ILE A 335 36.84 13.55 10.95
N GLY A 336 38.00 13.52 10.29
CA GLY A 336 38.11 13.42 8.84
C GLY A 336 37.49 12.14 8.29
N VAL A 337 37.87 10.97 8.85
CA VAL A 337 37.33 9.68 8.41
C VAL A 337 35.84 9.57 8.69
N SER A 338 35.38 10.03 9.87
CA SER A 338 33.96 10.05 10.23
C SER A 338 33.15 10.94 9.29
N LEU A 339 33.63 12.14 8.96
CA LEU A 339 32.97 13.08 8.05
C LEU A 339 32.81 12.48 6.64
N VAL A 340 33.87 11.86 6.11
CA VAL A 340 33.83 11.18 4.80
C VAL A 340 32.87 10.00 4.84
N THR A 341 32.94 9.16 5.87
CA THR A 341 32.05 8.00 6.02
C THR A 341 30.59 8.43 6.13
N ASN A 342 30.28 9.45 6.92
CA ASN A 342 28.95 10.03 7.05
C ASN A 342 28.43 10.58 5.73
N PHE A 343 29.27 11.27 4.96
CA PHE A 343 28.90 11.74 3.63
C PHE A 343 28.58 10.58 2.68
N LEU A 344 29.45 9.57 2.62
CA LEU A 344 29.29 8.42 1.73
C LEU A 344 28.04 7.61 2.08
N LEU A 345 27.81 7.35 3.36
CA LEU A 345 26.62 6.66 3.85
C LEU A 345 25.35 7.47 3.57
N ASN A 346 25.33 8.77 3.87
CA ASN A 346 24.17 9.61 3.56
C ASN A 346 23.89 9.68 2.06
N ARG A 347 24.92 9.77 1.21
CA ARG A 347 24.77 9.76 -0.25
C ARG A 347 24.25 8.41 -0.77
N ARG A 348 24.74 7.30 -0.20
CA ARG A 348 24.41 5.95 -0.68
C ARG A 348 23.06 5.47 -0.16
N PHE A 349 22.73 5.77 1.09
CA PHE A 349 21.58 5.23 1.81
C PHE A 349 20.50 6.29 2.03
N THR A 350 20.74 7.27 2.91
CA THR A 350 19.75 8.29 3.35
C THR A 350 19.15 9.09 2.19
N PHE A 351 20.00 9.63 1.33
CA PHE A 351 19.64 10.47 0.19
C PHE A 351 20.03 9.82 -1.14
N SER A 352 19.80 8.51 -1.24
CA SER A 352 20.10 7.70 -2.42
C SER A 352 19.58 8.27 -3.75
N TYR A 353 18.47 9.02 -3.72
CA TYR A 353 17.88 9.69 -4.89
C TYR A 353 18.73 10.84 -5.45
N ALA A 354 19.68 11.39 -4.69
CA ALA A 354 20.54 12.49 -5.11
C ALA A 354 21.95 12.04 -5.54
N ARG A 355 22.17 10.72 -5.68
CA ARG A 355 23.48 10.12 -6.02
C ARG A 355 24.01 10.50 -7.41
N GLY A 356 23.14 10.85 -8.36
CA GLY A 356 23.53 11.18 -9.73
C GLY A 356 24.20 12.55 -9.93
N ARG A 357 24.50 13.29 -8.86
CA ARG A 357 25.09 14.65 -8.94
C ARG A 357 26.60 14.62 -8.67
N HIS A 358 27.31 15.68 -9.03
CA HIS A 358 28.75 15.80 -8.74
C HIS A 358 29.06 15.63 -7.25
N ALA A 359 29.85 14.61 -6.92
CA ALA A 359 30.15 14.24 -5.55
C ALA A 359 30.88 15.36 -4.78
N GLY A 360 31.85 16.03 -5.42
CA GLY A 360 32.60 17.12 -4.79
C GLY A 360 31.73 18.29 -4.33
N ARG A 361 30.79 18.75 -5.18
CA ARG A 361 29.86 19.84 -4.80
C ARG A 361 28.95 19.44 -3.63
N GLN A 362 28.52 18.19 -3.60
CA GLN A 362 27.70 17.68 -2.50
C GLN A 362 28.52 17.47 -1.23
N PHE A 363 29.79 17.10 -1.34
CA PHE A 363 30.69 17.00 -0.20
C PHE A 363 30.92 18.38 0.42
N LEU A 364 31.27 19.40 -0.39
CA LEU A 364 31.42 20.78 0.09
C LEU A 364 30.13 21.31 0.73
N GLY A 365 28.98 21.05 0.10
CA GLY A 365 27.68 21.39 0.68
C GLY A 365 27.39 20.68 2.01
N PHE A 366 27.74 19.39 2.11
CA PHE A 366 27.59 18.59 3.34
C PHE A 366 28.46 19.13 4.48
N VAL A 367 29.71 19.50 4.18
CA VAL A 367 30.62 20.15 5.13
C VAL A 367 30.03 21.49 5.58
N GLY A 368 29.58 22.33 4.63
CA GLY A 368 28.93 23.60 4.95
C GLY A 368 27.68 23.44 5.85
N ALA A 369 26.81 22.49 5.54
CA ALA A 369 25.63 22.19 6.37
C ALA A 369 26.01 21.69 7.78
N SER A 370 27.09 20.90 7.88
CA SER A 370 27.61 20.42 9.16
C SER A 370 28.20 21.55 10.01
N LEU A 371 28.91 22.49 9.39
CA LEU A 371 29.43 23.70 10.07
C LEU A 371 28.30 24.58 10.59
N VAL A 372 27.26 24.84 9.78
CA VAL A 372 26.07 25.58 10.23
C VAL A 372 25.42 24.89 11.43
N GLY A 373 25.24 23.57 11.36
CA GLY A 373 24.71 22.80 12.47
C GLY A 373 25.56 22.92 13.74
N LEU A 374 26.89 22.89 13.60
CA LEU A 374 27.82 23.08 14.71
C LEU A 374 27.71 24.48 15.33
N THR A 375 27.63 25.53 14.50
CA THR A 375 27.45 26.91 14.96
C THR A 375 26.13 27.07 15.72
N VAL A 376 25.04 26.51 15.19
CA VAL A 376 23.73 26.54 15.87
C VAL A 376 23.79 25.78 17.20
N ASN A 377 24.41 24.60 17.23
CA ASN A 377 24.60 23.84 18.46
C ASN A 377 25.28 24.68 19.54
N TYR A 378 26.44 25.27 19.20
CA TYR A 378 27.20 26.10 20.12
C TYR A 378 26.42 27.32 20.61
N ALA A 379 25.79 28.07 19.69
CA ALA A 379 25.02 29.27 20.03
C ALA A 379 23.82 28.96 20.94
N VAL A 380 23.09 27.88 20.66
CA VAL A 380 21.93 27.46 21.46
C VAL A 380 22.38 26.95 22.83
N ALA A 381 23.43 26.13 22.90
CA ALA A 381 23.96 25.64 24.17
C ALA A 381 24.40 26.79 25.08
N LEU A 382 25.14 27.77 24.55
CA LEU A 382 25.53 28.97 25.29
C LEU A 382 24.33 29.82 25.74
N GLY A 383 23.36 30.01 24.85
CA GLY A 383 22.17 30.81 25.18
C GLY A 383 21.38 30.23 26.37
N PHE A 384 21.22 28.91 26.41
CA PHE A 384 20.50 28.23 27.48
C PHE A 384 21.33 28.12 28.78
N SER A 385 22.64 27.91 28.68
CA SER A 385 23.51 27.80 29.86
C SER A 385 23.60 29.10 30.64
N HIS A 386 23.55 30.24 29.94
CA HIS A 386 23.67 31.55 30.59
C HIS A 386 22.33 32.14 31.08
N LYS A 387 21.19 31.73 30.52
CA LYS A 387 19.91 32.44 30.75
C LYS A 387 18.80 31.61 31.38
N VAL A 388 18.81 30.28 31.23
CA VAL A 388 17.62 29.45 31.52
C VAL A 388 17.94 28.32 32.50
N LEU A 389 19.10 27.69 32.39
CA LEU A 389 19.44 26.48 33.13
C LEU A 389 20.72 26.67 33.95
N THR A 390 20.59 27.23 35.15
CA THR A 390 21.70 27.53 36.07
C THR A 390 21.94 26.47 37.15
N GLY A 391 21.22 25.35 37.11
CA GLY A 391 21.40 24.22 38.03
C GLY A 391 22.69 23.41 37.78
N PRO A 392 23.02 22.44 38.67
CA PRO A 392 24.24 21.63 38.56
C PRO A 392 24.32 20.81 37.26
N TYR A 393 23.17 20.54 36.64
CA TYR A 393 23.07 19.85 35.34
C TYR A 393 22.76 20.79 34.17
N GLY A 394 22.77 22.12 34.41
CA GLY A 394 22.31 23.11 33.45
C GLY A 394 23.15 23.16 32.17
N LEU A 395 24.47 22.99 32.29
CA LEU A 395 25.38 22.94 31.14
C LEU A 395 25.15 21.69 30.29
N GLN A 396 24.96 20.53 30.92
CA GLN A 396 24.71 19.26 30.24
C GLN A 396 23.39 19.29 29.49
N VAL A 397 22.32 19.78 30.12
CA VAL A 397 21.00 19.93 29.48
C VAL A 397 21.08 20.95 28.33
N SER A 398 21.78 22.07 28.52
CA SER A 398 21.97 23.07 27.46
C SER A 398 22.75 22.51 26.27
N ALA A 399 23.79 21.70 26.52
CA ALA A 399 24.53 21.01 25.47
C ALA A 399 23.67 20.00 24.70
N LEU A 400 22.80 19.23 25.39
CA LEU A 400 21.87 18.32 24.72
C LEU A 400 20.86 19.06 23.83
N ILE A 401 20.32 20.20 24.30
CA ILE A 401 19.43 21.06 23.51
C ILE A 401 20.17 21.62 22.28
N GLY A 402 21.41 22.10 22.47
CA GLY A 402 22.26 22.56 21.38
C GLY A 402 22.50 21.47 20.34
N ILE A 403 22.88 20.26 20.76
CA ILE A 403 23.11 19.11 19.87
C ILE A 403 21.85 18.82 19.06
N ALA A 404 20.67 18.78 19.70
CA ALA A 404 19.40 18.55 19.04
C ALA A 404 19.07 19.64 18.00
N ALA A 405 19.26 20.92 18.36
CA ALA A 405 19.03 22.05 17.46
C ALA A 405 19.99 22.02 16.26
N GLY A 406 21.29 21.90 16.50
CA GLY A 406 22.31 21.83 15.45
C GLY A 406 22.11 20.66 14.50
N MET A 407 21.69 19.51 15.03
CA MET A 407 21.33 18.32 14.25
C MET A 407 20.13 18.55 13.32
N ILE A 408 19.09 19.26 13.79
CA ILE A 408 17.95 19.63 12.94
C ILE A 408 18.40 20.52 11.79
N PHE A 409 19.19 21.57 12.06
CA PHE A 409 19.70 22.46 11.02
C PHE A 409 20.61 21.74 10.02
N ASN A 410 21.50 20.87 10.52
CA ASN A 410 22.36 20.04 9.68
C ASN A 410 21.53 19.11 8.77
N PHE A 411 20.50 18.47 9.32
CA PHE A 411 19.58 17.63 8.56
C PHE A 411 18.82 18.43 7.50
N LEU A 412 18.25 19.59 7.84
CA LEU A 412 17.49 20.43 6.91
C LEU A 412 18.37 20.95 5.77
N GLY A 413 19.58 21.43 6.09
CA GLY A 413 20.56 21.88 5.09
C GLY A 413 20.91 20.74 4.12
N ASN A 414 21.18 19.55 4.65
CA ASN A 414 21.45 18.40 3.81
C ASN A 414 20.25 17.97 2.95
N ARG A 415 19.06 17.93 3.54
CA ARG A 415 17.83 17.44 2.88
C ARG A 415 17.34 18.35 1.76
N TYR A 416 17.45 19.66 1.92
CA TYR A 416 16.83 20.64 1.02
C TYR A 416 17.85 21.39 0.14
N ILE A 417 19.11 21.53 0.58
CA ILE A 417 20.14 22.25 -0.17
C ILE A 417 21.10 21.26 -0.86
N VAL A 418 21.78 20.42 -0.06
CA VAL A 418 22.87 19.55 -0.53
C VAL A 418 22.35 18.40 -1.40
N PHE A 419 21.33 17.70 -0.91
CA PHE A 419 20.73 16.53 -1.55
C PHE A 419 19.32 16.83 -2.08
N ARG A 420 19.13 17.97 -2.76
CA ARG A 420 17.81 18.31 -3.35
C ARG A 420 17.36 17.30 -4.40
N LYS A 421 16.05 16.96 -4.39
CA LYS A 421 15.41 16.11 -5.42
C LYS A 421 15.45 16.81 -6.78
N ARG A 422 15.77 16.06 -7.85
CA ARG A 422 15.57 16.50 -9.22
C ARG A 422 14.10 16.25 -9.56
N TYR A 423 13.32 17.30 -9.78
CA TYR A 423 12.08 17.15 -10.53
C TYR A 423 12.46 17.03 -11.99
N VAL A 424 12.86 15.84 -12.44
CA VAL A 424 12.76 15.55 -13.87
C VAL A 424 11.27 15.35 -14.11
N ARG A 425 10.70 16.22 -14.94
CA ARG A 425 9.37 16.02 -15.48
C ARG A 425 9.51 14.83 -16.44
N ASP A 426 9.30 13.62 -15.92
CA ASP A 426 9.22 12.42 -16.74
C ASP A 426 7.96 12.55 -17.59
N LEU A 427 8.07 13.26 -18.72
CA LEU A 427 7.16 13.06 -19.83
C LEU A 427 7.30 11.59 -20.24
N PRO A 428 6.19 10.83 -20.39
CA PRO A 428 6.28 9.44 -20.78
C PRO A 428 7.07 9.33 -22.09
N ALA A 429 8.22 8.66 -22.01
CA ALA A 429 9.02 8.30 -23.17
C ALA A 429 8.19 7.33 -24.02
N GLY A 430 7.54 7.85 -25.06
CA GLY A 430 6.73 7.03 -25.97
C GLY A 430 5.64 7.79 -26.73
N THR A 431 5.95 8.94 -27.34
CA THR A 431 5.13 9.53 -28.43
C THR A 431 6.01 10.41 -29.33
N THR A 432 7.05 9.84 -29.93
CA THR A 432 7.66 10.43 -31.14
C THR A 432 7.04 9.78 -32.36
N GLY A 433 6.02 10.42 -32.94
CA GLY A 433 5.40 9.92 -34.17
C GLY A 433 4.08 10.59 -34.57
N CYS A 434 4.00 11.93 -34.58
CA CYS A 434 3.00 12.62 -35.41
C CYS A 434 3.49 14.04 -35.73
N PRO A 435 3.77 14.39 -37.00
CA PRO A 435 4.12 15.75 -37.35
C PRO A 435 2.85 16.61 -37.29
N ALA A 436 2.85 17.56 -36.36
CA ALA A 436 1.81 18.57 -36.25
C ALA A 436 1.73 19.39 -37.55
N ARG A 437 0.57 19.39 -38.20
CA ARG A 437 0.24 20.32 -39.29
C ARG A 437 0.23 21.76 -38.73
N PRO A 438 0.74 22.77 -39.45
CA PRO A 438 0.69 24.15 -38.98
C PRO A 438 -0.75 24.66 -38.99
N PHE A 439 -1.14 25.24 -37.85
CA PHE A 439 -2.41 25.92 -37.62
C PHE A 439 -2.49 27.16 -38.54
N ARG A 440 -3.47 27.17 -39.44
CA ARG A 440 -3.74 28.27 -40.38
C ARG A 440 -4.51 29.37 -39.63
N GLN A 441 -3.87 30.51 -39.38
CA GLN A 441 -4.55 31.71 -38.85
C GLN A 441 -5.58 32.23 -39.86
N LYS A 442 -6.83 32.40 -39.41
CA LYS A 442 -7.87 33.17 -40.10
C LYS A 442 -7.64 34.65 -39.81
N GLY A 443 -7.63 35.48 -40.87
CA GLY A 443 -7.88 36.93 -40.73
C GLY A 443 -7.19 37.81 -41.76
N ARG A 444 -7.76 37.92 -42.97
CA ARG A 444 -7.87 39.17 -43.75
C ARG A 444 -8.81 38.96 -44.95
N SER A 445 -9.66 39.96 -45.17
CA SER A 445 -10.75 40.03 -46.15
C SER A 445 -10.24 40.06 -47.61
N PRO A 446 -11.09 39.74 -48.60
CA PRO A 446 -10.70 39.68 -50.00
C PRO A 446 -10.74 41.08 -50.63
N SER A 447 -9.66 41.47 -51.31
CA SER A 447 -9.68 42.55 -52.30
C SER A 447 -9.06 42.03 -53.61
N ALA A 448 -9.70 42.47 -54.69
CA ALA A 448 -9.62 41.94 -56.04
C ALA A 448 -8.30 42.24 -56.77
N CYS A 449 -7.89 41.33 -57.67
CA CYS A 449 -7.40 41.58 -59.04
C CYS A 449 -6.77 40.26 -59.57
N SER A 450 -7.43 39.51 -60.45
CA SER A 450 -7.44 39.63 -61.93
C SER A 450 -6.15 39.12 -62.62
N ARG A 451 -6.38 38.16 -63.55
CA ARG A 451 -5.61 37.77 -64.76
C ARG A 451 -4.30 36.97 -64.54
N ARG A 452 -4.24 35.67 -64.88
CA ARG A 452 -4.24 34.94 -66.19
C ARG A 452 -2.80 34.50 -66.58
N PRO A 453 -2.61 33.50 -67.47
CA PRO A 453 -1.86 32.27 -67.15
C PRO A 453 -0.61 32.06 -68.03
N ARG A 454 0.21 31.07 -67.66
CA ARG A 454 0.69 29.99 -68.52
C ARG A 454 1.23 28.84 -67.68
#